data_AF-A0A4Q7B1K3-F1
#
_entry.id   AF-A0A4Q7B1K3-F1
#
_cell.length_a   1.000
_cell.length_b   1.000
_cell.length_c   1.000
_cell.angle_alpha   90.00
_cell.angle_beta   90.00
_cell.angle_gamma   90.00
#
_symmetry.space_group_name_H-M   'P 1'
#
loop_
_entity.id
_entity.type
_entity.pdbx_description
1 polymer ?
#
loop_
_entity_poly.entity_id
_entity_poly.type
_entity_poly.pdbx_seq_one_letter_code
_entity_poly.pdbx_strand_id
1 'polypeptide(L)'
;MNMKKIFLLLGIPCSVLLSACGGGGSGDNVNSSYSKTIIKNGVTYECKSENAAKLCENGNCTSCESSLDRVITAACSSSVNAGQTLYAVTNAGCVASMKNSNKITGYCVTGTLKLLTGSGYTLNQLSNKGTAYASGEFNSAATLETLRCSNS
;
A
#
# COMPACT_ATOMS: atom_id res chain seq x y z
N MET A 1 71.28 -6.65 25.29
CA MET A 1 70.90 -7.33 26.54
C MET A 1 69.45 -7.00 26.82
N ASN A 2 68.56 -7.97 26.63
CA ASN A 2 67.93 -8.79 27.69
C ASN A 2 66.85 -8.01 28.44
N MET A 3 65.61 -8.45 28.64
CA MET A 3 64.82 -9.60 28.16
C MET A 3 63.38 -9.34 28.70
N LYS A 4 62.37 -9.85 27.98
CA LYS A 4 61.09 -10.43 28.46
C LYS A 4 60.43 -9.88 29.74
N LYS A 5 59.12 -9.60 29.64
CA LYS A 5 58.08 -10.33 30.38
C LYS A 5 56.70 -10.11 29.76
N ILE A 6 56.13 -11.23 29.31
CA ILE A 6 54.72 -11.44 28.97
C ILE A 6 53.92 -11.46 30.28
N PHE A 7 52.79 -10.75 30.32
CA PHE A 7 51.69 -11.08 31.22
C PHE A 7 50.35 -10.93 30.51
N LEU A 8 49.62 -12.04 30.55
CA LEU A 8 48.29 -12.35 30.06
C LEU A 8 47.26 -11.92 31.12
N LEU A 9 46.17 -11.26 30.72
CA LEU A 9 44.90 -11.05 31.45
C LEU A 9 43.96 -10.26 30.50
N LEU A 10 43.11 -10.87 29.66
CA LEU A 10 41.82 -11.54 29.89
C LEU A 10 40.77 -10.70 30.66
N GLY A 11 39.80 -10.15 29.91
CA GLY A 11 38.51 -9.57 30.33
C GLY A 11 38.19 -8.30 29.54
N ILE A 12 37.00 -8.01 28.99
CA ILE A 12 35.59 -8.43 29.15
C ILE A 12 34.83 -7.88 27.90
N PRO A 13 33.62 -8.37 27.55
CA PRO A 13 33.21 -8.73 26.18
C PRO A 13 32.54 -7.60 25.39
N CYS A 14 32.67 -7.67 24.05
CA CYS A 14 31.94 -6.84 23.11
C CYS A 14 30.93 -7.70 22.33
N SER A 15 29.68 -7.28 22.46
CA SER A 15 28.44 -7.66 21.78
C SER A 15 28.57 -8.19 20.35
N VAL A 16 27.94 -9.34 20.07
CA VAL A 16 26.99 -9.51 18.95
C VAL A 16 26.03 -10.64 19.31
N LEU A 17 24.78 -10.30 19.63
CA LEU A 17 23.70 -11.29 19.64
C LEU A 17 23.45 -11.70 18.20
N LEU A 18 24.03 -12.83 17.78
CA LEU A 18 23.52 -13.58 16.64
C LEU A 18 22.18 -14.18 17.07
N SER A 19 21.07 -13.51 16.73
CA SER A 19 19.80 -14.21 16.59
C SER A 19 19.91 -15.11 15.36
N ALA A 20 20.34 -16.35 15.60
CA ALA A 20 20.19 -17.47 14.69
C ALA A 20 18.75 -17.48 14.14
N CYS A 21 18.61 -17.37 12.83
CA CYS A 21 18.51 -18.52 11.91
C CYS A 21 17.19 -19.27 12.09
N GLY A 22 16.39 -19.24 11.01
CA GLY A 22 15.05 -19.78 10.90
C GLY A 22 14.91 -21.18 11.49
N GLY A 23 14.11 -21.25 12.54
CA GLY A 23 13.61 -22.50 13.09
C GLY A 23 12.29 -22.88 12.44
N GLY A 24 12.30 -24.04 11.78
CA GLY A 24 11.18 -24.98 11.84
C GLY A 24 9.99 -24.67 10.95
N GLY A 25 10.11 -25.03 9.67
CA GLY A 25 8.96 -25.59 8.97
C GLY A 25 8.64 -26.96 9.56
N SER A 26 7.46 -27.11 10.12
CA SER A 26 6.78 -28.40 10.25
C SER A 26 5.30 -28.12 10.12
N GLY A 27 4.72 -28.77 9.13
CA GLY A 27 3.37 -28.53 8.69
C GLY A 27 2.38 -28.82 9.80
N ASP A 28 1.49 -27.88 10.00
CA ASP A 28 0.11 -28.17 10.28
C ASP A 28 -0.67 -27.33 9.27
N ASN A 29 -1.67 -27.93 8.64
CA ASN A 29 -2.75 -27.20 7.98
C ASN A 29 -3.45 -26.37 9.05
N VAL A 30 -2.84 -25.27 9.49
CA VAL A 30 -3.49 -24.27 10.33
C VAL A 30 -4.45 -23.55 9.39
N ASN A 31 -5.67 -24.02 9.41
CA ASN A 31 -6.82 -23.17 9.21
C ASN A 31 -6.75 -22.08 10.31
N SER A 32 -5.86 -21.10 10.13
CA SER A 32 -5.73 -19.96 11.01
C SER A 32 -6.95 -19.08 10.76
N SER A 33 -8.06 -19.43 11.41
CA SER A 33 -9.25 -18.60 11.51
C SER A 33 -8.99 -17.32 12.31
N TYR A 34 -7.77 -17.12 12.81
CA TYR A 34 -7.35 -15.83 13.35
C TYR A 34 -7.34 -14.81 12.22
N SER A 35 -8.24 -13.84 12.29
CA SER A 35 -8.19 -12.60 11.52
C SER A 35 -8.48 -11.45 12.47
N LYS A 36 -7.60 -10.44 12.47
CA LYS A 36 -7.81 -9.21 13.23
C LYS A 36 -7.61 -8.02 12.31
N THR A 37 -8.58 -7.12 12.32
CA THR A 37 -8.53 -5.84 11.62
C THR A 37 -7.97 -4.76 12.54
N ILE A 38 -6.97 -4.03 12.07
CA ILE A 38 -6.33 -2.93 12.80
C ILE A 38 -6.34 -1.69 11.91
N ILE A 39 -6.77 -0.54 12.44
CA ILE A 39 -6.75 0.74 11.72
C ILE A 39 -5.62 1.60 12.28
N LYS A 40 -4.66 1.98 11.43
CA LYS A 40 -3.53 2.85 11.78
C LYS A 40 -3.37 3.93 10.71
N ASN A 41 -3.32 5.20 11.12
CA ASN A 41 -3.18 6.35 10.21
C ASN A 41 -4.17 6.36 9.04
N GLY A 42 -5.41 5.91 9.27
CA GLY A 42 -6.45 5.82 8.23
C GLY A 42 -6.29 4.64 7.26
N VAL A 43 -5.30 3.76 7.46
CA VAL A 43 -5.10 2.52 6.70
C VAL A 43 -5.63 1.34 7.49
N THR A 44 -6.39 0.48 6.83
CA THR A 44 -6.93 -0.75 7.40
C THR A 44 -5.97 -1.91 7.10
N TYR A 45 -5.53 -2.60 8.13
CA TYR A 45 -4.69 -3.79 8.04
C TYR A 45 -5.46 -5.02 8.48
N GLU A 46 -5.37 -6.10 7.73
CA GLU A 46 -5.93 -7.41 8.06
C GLU A 46 -4.79 -8.38 8.39
N CYS A 47 -4.70 -8.78 9.66
CA CYS A 47 -3.65 -9.66 10.16
C CYS A 47 -4.20 -11.08 10.38
N LYS A 48 -3.69 -12.06 9.63
CA LYS A 48 -4.12 -13.48 9.69
C LYS A 48 -3.38 -14.31 10.76
N SER A 49 -2.63 -13.65 11.64
CA SER A 49 -1.84 -14.23 12.74
C SER A 49 -1.84 -13.31 13.95
N GLU A 50 -1.93 -13.89 15.16
CA GLU A 50 -1.88 -13.14 16.42
C GLU A 50 -0.56 -12.40 16.59
N ASN A 51 0.54 -13.00 16.15
CA ASN A 51 1.84 -12.35 16.20
C ASN A 51 1.90 -11.14 15.26
N ALA A 52 1.38 -11.27 14.04
CA ALA A 52 1.32 -10.16 13.08
C ALA A 52 0.46 -9.00 13.61
N ALA A 53 -0.67 -9.32 14.26
CA ALA A 53 -1.52 -8.33 14.90
C ALA A 53 -0.80 -7.59 16.04
N LYS A 54 -0.14 -8.30 16.96
CA LYS A 54 0.64 -7.68 18.06
C LYS A 54 1.75 -6.78 17.52
N LEU A 55 2.44 -7.18 16.47
CA LEU A 55 3.47 -6.35 15.82
C LEU A 55 2.84 -5.09 15.19
N CYS A 56 1.70 -5.22 14.52
CA CYS A 56 1.01 -4.10 13.89
C CYS A 56 0.43 -3.10 14.91
N GLU A 57 -0.07 -3.57 16.05
CA GLU A 57 -0.47 -2.70 17.17
C GLU A 57 0.71 -1.86 17.68
N ASN A 58 1.91 -2.43 17.70
CA ASN A 58 3.16 -1.75 18.02
C ASN A 58 3.77 -0.95 16.85
N GLY A 59 3.09 -0.86 15.71
CA GLY A 59 3.46 -0.03 14.57
C GLY A 59 4.13 -0.74 13.40
N ASN A 60 4.42 -2.04 13.50
CA ASN A 60 4.97 -2.83 12.40
C ASN A 60 3.90 -3.73 11.76
N CYS A 61 3.24 -3.23 10.71
CA CYS A 61 2.17 -3.94 10.01
C CYS A 61 2.63 -4.69 8.76
N THR A 62 3.94 -4.90 8.57
CA THR A 62 4.51 -5.51 7.35
C THR A 62 4.04 -6.95 7.10
N SER A 63 3.64 -7.67 8.14
CA SER A 63 3.09 -9.03 8.06
C SER A 63 1.57 -9.08 7.94
N CYS A 64 0.89 -7.93 7.80
CA CYS A 64 -0.56 -7.84 7.63
C CYS A 64 -0.89 -7.33 6.22
N GLU A 65 -2.04 -7.74 5.70
CA GLU A 65 -2.53 -7.25 4.41
C GLU A 65 -3.08 -5.83 4.56
N SER A 66 -2.52 -4.87 3.84
CA SER A 66 -2.99 -3.48 3.85
C SER A 66 -4.12 -3.24 2.86
N SER A 67 -5.10 -2.43 3.23
CA SER A 67 -6.11 -1.92 2.32
C SER A 67 -5.51 -1.11 1.17
N LEU A 68 -4.30 -0.57 1.32
CA LEU A 68 -3.59 0.15 0.26
C LEU A 68 -3.00 -0.77 -0.81
N ASP A 69 -2.74 -2.03 -0.47
CA ASP A 69 -2.12 -3.01 -1.37
C ASP A 69 -3.17 -3.89 -2.08
N ARG A 70 -4.45 -3.67 -1.82
CA ARG A 70 -5.54 -4.29 -2.58
C ARG A 70 -5.63 -3.65 -3.97
N VAL A 71 -5.79 -4.49 -4.98
CA VAL A 71 -5.99 -4.06 -6.37
C VAL A 71 -7.34 -3.38 -6.49
N ILE A 72 -7.36 -2.20 -7.12
CA ILE A 72 -8.59 -1.47 -7.41
C ILE A 72 -9.26 -2.12 -8.62
N THR A 73 -10.47 -2.63 -8.40
CA THR A 73 -11.30 -3.28 -9.43
C THR A 73 -12.64 -2.59 -9.65
N ALA A 74 -13.04 -1.72 -8.73
CA ALA A 74 -14.29 -0.97 -8.84
C ALA A 74 -14.28 -0.04 -10.06
N ALA A 75 -15.37 -0.03 -10.82
CA ALA A 75 -15.54 0.91 -11.92
C ALA A 75 -15.87 2.31 -11.38
N CYS A 76 -15.38 3.37 -12.03
CA CYS A 76 -15.77 4.73 -11.66
C CYS A 76 -17.24 4.96 -11.98
N SER A 77 -17.99 5.57 -11.06
CA SER A 77 -19.32 6.08 -11.36
C SER A 77 -19.19 7.16 -12.43
N SER A 78 -20.08 7.13 -13.43
CA SER A 78 -20.07 8.11 -14.51
C SER A 78 -21.42 8.80 -14.66
N SER A 79 -21.36 10.04 -15.15
CA SER A 79 -22.53 10.83 -15.55
C SER A 79 -22.22 11.53 -16.86
N VAL A 80 -23.26 11.91 -17.60
CA VAL A 80 -23.11 12.67 -18.84
C VAL A 80 -23.72 14.05 -18.62
N ASN A 81 -22.94 15.11 -18.83
CA ASN A 81 -23.39 16.49 -18.74
C ASN A 81 -23.01 17.22 -20.04
N ALA A 82 -24.00 17.81 -20.72
CA ALA A 82 -23.80 18.52 -21.98
C ALA A 82 -22.97 17.75 -23.04
N GLY A 83 -23.11 16.41 -23.11
CA GLY A 83 -22.37 15.55 -24.04
C GLY A 83 -20.97 15.13 -23.59
N GLN A 84 -20.50 15.62 -22.44
CA GLN A 84 -19.24 15.23 -21.80
C GLN A 84 -19.48 14.15 -20.74
N THR A 85 -18.69 13.07 -20.78
CA THR A 85 -18.69 12.04 -19.74
C THR A 85 -17.81 12.49 -18.58
N LEU A 86 -18.37 12.51 -17.37
CA LEU A 86 -17.67 12.79 -16.14
C LEU A 86 -17.60 11.52 -15.28
N TYR A 87 -16.39 11.11 -14.92
CA TYR A 87 -16.12 10.02 -14.00
C TYR A 87 -15.81 10.57 -12.60
N ALA A 88 -16.54 10.09 -11.60
CA ALA A 88 -16.32 10.39 -10.20
C ALA A 88 -15.26 9.44 -9.61
N VAL A 89 -14.23 10.02 -9.01
CA VAL A 89 -13.10 9.32 -8.40
C VAL A 89 -13.10 9.60 -6.89
N THR A 90 -13.18 8.55 -6.08
CA THR A 90 -13.18 8.63 -4.61
C THR A 90 -11.80 8.29 -4.04
N ASN A 91 -11.66 8.35 -2.72
CA ASN A 91 -10.47 7.90 -1.99
C ASN A 91 -10.23 6.38 -2.03
N ALA A 92 -11.28 5.58 -2.24
CA ALA A 92 -11.16 4.15 -2.47
C ALA A 92 -10.54 3.82 -3.84
N GLY A 93 -10.55 4.79 -4.75
CA GLY A 93 -10.11 4.64 -6.13
C GLY A 93 -11.10 3.87 -7.01
N CYS A 94 -10.93 4.02 -8.31
CA CYS A 94 -11.77 3.37 -9.31
C CYS A 94 -11.07 3.30 -10.68
N VAL A 95 -11.61 2.46 -11.57
CA VAL A 95 -11.16 2.29 -12.96
C VAL A 95 -12.19 2.94 -13.90
N ALA A 96 -11.78 3.97 -14.62
CA ALA A 96 -12.56 4.58 -15.69
C ALA A 96 -12.28 3.85 -17.01
N SER A 97 -13.34 3.43 -17.70
CA SER A 97 -13.26 2.91 -19.07
C SER A 97 -13.68 4.01 -20.04
N MET A 98 -12.69 4.66 -20.65
CA MET A 98 -12.84 5.82 -21.53
C MET A 98 -13.32 5.37 -22.93
N LYS A 99 -13.89 6.30 -23.73
CA LYS A 99 -14.48 6.02 -25.06
C LYS A 99 -13.58 5.26 -26.06
N ASN A 100 -12.26 5.34 -25.95
CA ASN A 100 -11.31 4.62 -26.82
C ASN A 100 -10.83 3.29 -26.23
N SER A 101 -11.63 2.67 -25.35
CA SER A 101 -11.24 1.47 -24.58
C SER A 101 -10.03 1.66 -23.67
N ASN A 102 -9.56 2.91 -23.51
CA ASN A 102 -8.48 3.26 -22.60
C ASN A 102 -8.98 3.13 -21.17
N LYS A 103 -8.27 2.35 -20.37
CA LYS A 103 -8.52 2.28 -18.93
C LYS A 103 -7.61 3.28 -18.24
N ILE A 104 -8.18 4.03 -17.30
CA ILE A 104 -7.42 4.90 -16.41
C ILE A 104 -7.87 4.55 -14.99
N THR A 105 -6.91 4.18 -14.15
CA THR A 105 -7.19 4.01 -12.72
C THR A 105 -6.91 5.33 -12.02
N GLY A 106 -7.82 5.74 -11.15
CA GLY A 106 -7.68 6.97 -10.38
C GLY A 106 -7.99 6.75 -8.91
N TYR A 107 -7.38 7.56 -8.04
CA TYR A 107 -7.84 7.74 -6.67
C TYR A 107 -7.71 9.21 -6.25
N CYS A 108 -8.56 9.65 -5.34
CA CYS A 108 -8.54 11.01 -4.82
C CYS A 108 -7.95 11.04 -3.41
N VAL A 109 -6.95 11.89 -3.17
CA VAL A 109 -6.37 12.13 -1.85
C VAL A 109 -6.36 13.62 -1.56
N THR A 110 -7.08 14.03 -0.52
CA THR A 110 -7.12 15.44 -0.05
C THR A 110 -7.36 16.43 -1.21
N GLY A 111 -8.32 16.12 -2.10
CA GLY A 111 -8.64 16.94 -3.27
C GLY A 111 -7.66 16.83 -4.45
N THR A 112 -6.51 16.16 -4.29
CA THR A 112 -5.59 15.84 -5.37
C THR A 112 -6.01 14.55 -6.06
N LEU A 113 -6.24 14.63 -7.37
CA LEU A 113 -6.53 13.46 -8.19
C LEU A 113 -5.22 12.82 -8.63
N LYS A 114 -5.08 11.51 -8.45
CA LYS A 114 -3.92 10.74 -8.86
C LYS A 114 -4.33 9.69 -9.88
N LEU A 115 -3.69 9.70 -11.05
CA LEU A 115 -4.07 8.83 -12.17
C LEU A 115 -2.90 7.98 -12.67
N LEU A 116 -3.20 6.77 -13.11
CA LEU A 116 -2.29 5.92 -13.85
C LEU A 116 -3.05 5.23 -14.99
N THR A 117 -2.51 5.31 -16.21
CA THR A 117 -3.09 4.65 -17.37
C THR A 117 -3.00 3.13 -17.21
N GLY A 118 -4.11 2.44 -17.41
CA GLY A 118 -4.25 1.00 -17.21
C GLY A 118 -5.21 0.63 -16.07
N SER A 119 -5.17 -0.65 -15.69
CA SER A 119 -5.94 -1.24 -14.59
C SER A 119 -5.09 -2.27 -13.85
N GLY A 120 -5.56 -2.76 -12.70
CA GLY A 120 -4.80 -3.73 -11.90
C GLY A 120 -3.83 -3.08 -10.91
N TYR A 121 -3.98 -1.78 -10.66
CA TYR A 121 -3.15 -1.04 -9.72
C TYR A 121 -3.73 -1.05 -8.32
N THR A 122 -2.85 -1.03 -7.32
CA THR A 122 -3.20 -0.82 -5.91
C THR A 122 -3.20 0.68 -5.58
N LEU A 123 -3.85 1.09 -4.49
CA LEU A 123 -3.79 2.48 -4.01
C LEU A 123 -2.34 2.92 -3.75
N ASN A 124 -1.52 2.03 -3.20
CA ASN A 124 -0.10 2.29 -2.94
C ASN A 124 0.67 2.56 -4.25
N GLN A 125 0.40 1.77 -5.31
CA GLN A 125 1.01 2.00 -6.62
C GLN A 125 0.57 3.33 -7.24
N LEU A 126 -0.73 3.69 -7.16
CA LEU A 126 -1.20 4.99 -7.64
C LEU A 126 -0.62 6.14 -6.84
N SER A 127 -0.46 5.99 -5.52
CA SER A 127 0.13 7.04 -4.68
C SER A 127 1.55 7.36 -5.08
N ASN A 128 2.34 6.31 -5.31
CA ASN A 128 3.77 6.41 -5.60
C ASN A 128 4.09 6.70 -7.07
N LYS A 129 3.28 6.17 -8.01
CA LYS A 129 3.56 6.23 -9.46
C LYS A 129 2.55 7.06 -10.25
N GLY A 130 1.41 7.40 -9.66
CA GLY A 130 0.35 8.12 -10.34
C GLY A 130 0.70 9.60 -10.55
N THR A 131 0.37 10.11 -11.72
CA THR A 131 0.45 11.53 -12.06
C THR A 131 -0.54 12.30 -11.19
N ALA A 132 -0.08 13.37 -10.54
CA ALA A 132 -0.88 14.18 -9.64
C ALA A 132 -1.50 15.38 -10.37
N TYR A 133 -2.81 15.55 -10.18
CA TYR A 133 -3.60 16.68 -10.65
C TYR A 133 -4.14 17.42 -9.44
N ALA A 134 -3.47 18.50 -9.06
CA ALA A 134 -3.78 19.28 -7.85
C ALA A 134 -5.16 19.97 -7.92
N SER A 135 -5.70 20.18 -9.13
CA SER A 135 -7.07 20.66 -9.35
C SER A 135 -8.14 19.65 -8.93
N GLY A 136 -7.77 18.39 -8.70
CA GLY A 136 -8.72 17.31 -8.51
C GLY A 136 -9.40 16.86 -9.81
N GLU A 137 -8.97 17.37 -10.96
CA GLU A 137 -9.61 17.14 -12.25
C GLU A 137 -8.59 16.84 -13.35
N PHE A 138 -8.93 15.90 -14.22
CA PHE A 138 -8.22 15.59 -15.46
C PHE A 138 -9.21 15.60 -16.63
N ASN A 139 -8.89 16.34 -17.67
CA ASN A 139 -9.67 16.41 -18.91
C ASN A 139 -8.90 15.73 -20.04
N SER A 140 -9.46 14.67 -20.61
CA SER A 140 -8.90 13.96 -21.75
C SER A 140 -9.16 14.74 -23.04
N ALA A 141 -8.11 15.34 -23.62
CA ALA A 141 -8.21 16.01 -24.91
C ALA A 141 -8.59 15.07 -26.07
N ALA A 142 -8.29 13.77 -25.94
CA ALA A 142 -8.55 12.78 -26.99
C ALA A 142 -10.00 12.29 -27.02
N THR A 143 -10.66 12.24 -25.86
CA THR A 143 -12.02 11.65 -25.74
C THR A 143 -13.08 12.63 -25.27
N LEU A 144 -12.69 13.85 -24.88
CA LEU A 144 -13.57 14.86 -24.27
C LEU A 144 -14.29 14.31 -23.03
N GLU A 145 -13.56 13.54 -22.22
CA GLU A 145 -14.04 12.94 -20.98
C GLU A 145 -13.23 13.45 -19.79
N THR A 146 -13.88 13.57 -18.64
CA THR A 146 -13.29 14.17 -17.44
C THR A 146 -13.26 13.16 -16.31
N LEU A 147 -12.12 13.01 -15.63
CA LEU A 147 -12.03 12.35 -14.33
C LEU A 147 -11.94 13.43 -13.25
N ARG A 148 -12.74 13.29 -12.20
CA ARG A 148 -12.79 14.27 -11.11
C ARG A 148 -12.91 13.62 -9.75
N CYS A 149 -12.17 14.16 -8.79
CA CYS A 149 -12.40 13.94 -7.36
C CYS A 149 -13.86 14.23 -6.99
N SER A 150 -14.62 13.20 -6.62
CA SER A 150 -15.88 13.40 -5.91
C SER A 150 -15.55 13.54 -4.43
N ASN A 151 -15.86 14.69 -3.84
CA ASN A 151 -15.90 14.80 -2.39
C ASN A 151 -16.94 13.79 -1.89
N SER A 152 -16.47 12.76 -1.18
CA SER A 152 -17.31 11.82 -0.45
C SER A 152 -18.03 12.52 0.69
#